data_AF-A0A816XZN2-F1
#
_entry.id   AF-A0A816XZN2-F1
#
_cell.length_a   1.000
_cell.length_b   1.000
_cell.length_c   1.000
_cell.angle_alpha   90.00
_cell.angle_beta   90.00
_cell.angle_gamma   90.00
#
_symmetry.space_group_name_H-M   'P 1'
#
loop_
_entity.id
_entity.type
_entity.pdbx_description
1 polymer ?
#
loop_
_entity_poly.entity_id
_entity_poly.type
_entity_poly.pdbx_seq_one_letter_code
_entity_poly.pdbx_strand_id
1 'polypeptide(L)'
;MRILLLLFSATIVELTSSDIWFQVFVKNVASKFHNNWRQHFFSENPSIRNRFKLTSNGTHYNSSDFIYPMILSVGSCLVHRNFKVARARYNSSITYVDLLNMNYDELPDDWSYENRATAQIACREVLRGVRQKRLFNRNFVETTSEKIHNAWIKRNANRTLKELILPYSYLSEIEKDKDRRALLIACRLFNELQLYRHFKTNPIHLIEPYIE
;
A
#
# COMPACT_ATOMS: atom_id res chain seq x y z
N MET A 1 -25.81 44.15 -22.44
CA MET A 1 -24.69 43.18 -22.44
C MET A 1 -24.40 42.77 -20.99
N ARG A 2 -24.92 41.63 -20.53
CA ARG A 2 -24.54 41.01 -19.25
C ARG A 2 -24.46 39.51 -19.51
N ILE A 3 -23.23 39.02 -19.61
CA ILE A 3 -22.91 37.61 -19.81
C ILE A 3 -23.22 36.90 -18.50
N LEU A 4 -24.22 36.01 -18.52
CA LEU A 4 -24.50 35.05 -17.45
C LEU A 4 -23.33 34.06 -17.41
N LEU A 5 -22.40 34.26 -16.47
CA LEU A 5 -21.41 33.24 -16.11
C LEU A 5 -22.13 32.18 -15.25
N LEU A 6 -22.64 31.14 -15.92
CA LEU A 6 -23.07 29.90 -15.29
C LEU A 6 -21.83 29.24 -14.68
N LEU A 7 -21.59 29.50 -13.40
CA LEU A 7 -20.71 28.69 -12.57
C LEU A 7 -21.34 27.30 -12.46
N PHE A 8 -20.94 26.39 -13.35
CA PHE A 8 -21.08 24.97 -13.14
C PHE A 8 -20.23 24.60 -11.92
N SER A 9 -20.84 24.71 -10.73
CA SER A 9 -20.41 23.98 -9.55
C SER A 9 -20.58 22.51 -9.87
N ALA A 10 -19.54 21.91 -10.47
CA ALA A 10 -19.45 20.48 -10.62
C ALA A 10 -19.42 19.90 -9.21
N THR A 11 -20.57 19.41 -8.74
CA THR A 11 -20.71 18.61 -7.55
C THR A 11 -19.73 17.46 -7.67
N ILE A 12 -18.59 17.58 -7.01
CA ILE A 12 -17.64 16.50 -6.82
C ILE A 12 -18.40 15.49 -5.98
N VAL A 13 -19.02 14.50 -6.63
CA VAL A 13 -19.48 13.29 -5.95
C VAL A 13 -18.24 12.73 -5.27
N GLU A 14 -18.17 12.94 -3.96
CA GLU A 14 -17.12 12.41 -3.12
C GLU A 14 -17.12 10.90 -3.35
N LEU A 15 -16.03 10.37 -3.91
CA LEU A 15 -15.87 8.92 -4.01
C LEU A 15 -15.76 8.41 -2.59
N THR A 16 -16.89 7.94 -2.09
CA THR A 16 -17.00 7.37 -0.76
C THR A 16 -16.33 6.01 -0.77
N SER A 17 -15.85 5.59 0.41
CA SER A 17 -15.38 4.22 0.66
C SER A 17 -16.44 3.14 0.38
N SER A 18 -17.68 3.48 0.04
CA SER A 18 -18.73 2.53 -0.30
C SER A 18 -18.78 2.14 -1.79
N ASP A 19 -18.05 2.83 -2.68
CA ASP A 19 -18.01 2.45 -4.10
C ASP A 19 -17.23 1.14 -4.29
N ILE A 20 -17.91 0.11 -4.81
CA ILE A 20 -17.33 -1.23 -5.00
C ILE A 20 -16.11 -1.20 -5.92
N TRP A 21 -16.12 -0.38 -6.98
CA TRP A 21 -15.00 -0.25 -7.91
C TRP A 21 -13.83 0.49 -7.27
N PHE A 22 -14.10 1.44 -6.38
CA PHE A 22 -13.05 2.07 -5.59
C PHE A 22 -12.40 1.05 -4.65
N GLN A 23 -13.18 0.19 -3.98
CA GLN A 23 -12.63 -0.86 -3.12
C GLN A 23 -11.82 -1.91 -3.90
N VAL A 24 -12.30 -2.33 -5.07
CA VAL A 24 -11.55 -3.20 -5.99
C VAL A 24 -10.24 -2.53 -6.39
N PHE A 25 -10.27 -1.24 -6.73
CA PHE A 25 -9.07 -0.49 -7.12
C PHE A 25 -8.04 -0.47 -5.97
N VAL A 26 -8.48 -0.08 -4.77
CA VAL A 26 -7.64 -0.02 -3.57
C VAL A 26 -7.03 -1.38 -3.25
N LYS A 27 -7.82 -2.46 -3.29
CA LYS A 27 -7.33 -3.82 -3.01
C LYS A 27 -6.24 -4.24 -4.00
N ASN A 28 -6.45 -3.99 -5.29
CA ASN A 28 -5.46 -4.33 -6.32
C ASN A 28 -4.17 -3.51 -6.16
N VAL A 29 -4.28 -2.21 -5.89
CA VAL A 29 -3.12 -1.35 -5.64
C VAL A 29 -2.35 -1.80 -4.40
N ALA A 30 -3.04 -2.04 -3.28
CA ALA A 30 -2.41 -2.48 -2.04
C ALA A 30 -1.70 -3.84 -2.22
N SER A 31 -2.33 -4.77 -2.93
CA SER A 31 -1.74 -6.08 -3.23
C SER A 31 -0.51 -5.97 -4.13
N LYS A 32 -0.58 -5.17 -5.21
CA LYS A 32 0.56 -4.97 -6.12
C LYS A 32 1.69 -4.20 -5.44
N PHE A 33 1.37 -3.26 -4.56
CA PHE A 33 2.34 -2.51 -3.77
C PHE A 33 3.11 -3.42 -2.81
N HIS A 34 2.40 -4.29 -2.07
CA HIS A 34 3.02 -5.31 -1.22
C HIS A 34 3.93 -6.26 -2.01
N ASN A 35 3.47 -6.75 -3.17
CA ASN A 35 4.26 -7.64 -4.02
C ASN A 35 5.53 -6.97 -4.56
N ASN A 36 5.44 -5.71 -4.98
CA ASN A 36 6.63 -4.95 -5.40
C ASN A 36 7.62 -4.77 -4.25
N TRP A 37 7.14 -4.44 -3.05
CA TRP A 37 7.99 -4.35 -1.87
C TRP A 37 8.70 -5.68 -1.59
N ARG A 38 7.99 -6.82 -1.65
CA ARG A 38 8.60 -8.15 -1.47
C ARG A 38 9.70 -8.40 -2.49
N GLN A 39 9.42 -8.17 -3.77
CA GLN A 39 10.37 -8.39 -4.86
C GLN A 39 11.62 -7.51 -4.70
N HIS A 40 11.44 -6.23 -4.41
CA HIS A 40 12.53 -5.31 -4.18
C HIS A 40 13.35 -5.72 -2.95
N PHE A 41 12.70 -6.08 -1.85
CA PHE A 41 13.37 -6.57 -0.65
C PHE A 41 14.23 -7.81 -0.92
N PHE A 42 13.70 -8.79 -1.68
CA PHE A 42 14.46 -9.98 -2.09
C PHE A 42 15.65 -9.62 -2.99
N SER A 43 15.50 -8.66 -3.90
CA SER A 43 16.61 -8.22 -4.78
C SER A 43 17.75 -7.56 -3.99
N GLU A 44 17.43 -6.76 -2.99
CA GLU A 44 18.43 -6.09 -2.15
C GLU A 44 19.03 -7.01 -1.09
N ASN A 45 18.31 -8.05 -0.70
CA ASN A 45 18.67 -8.94 0.41
C ASN A 45 18.52 -10.42 0.04
N PRO A 46 19.27 -10.93 -0.97
CA PRO A 46 19.06 -12.27 -1.52
C PRO A 46 19.30 -13.42 -0.54
N SER A 47 20.05 -13.16 0.55
CA SER A 47 20.29 -14.14 1.63
C SER A 47 19.17 -14.18 2.68
N ILE A 48 18.33 -13.14 2.75
CA ILE A 48 17.24 -13.06 3.72
C ILE A 48 16.02 -13.79 3.17
N ARG A 49 15.68 -14.92 3.79
CA ARG A 49 14.55 -15.76 3.36
C ARG A 49 13.23 -15.41 4.04
N ASN A 50 13.29 -14.82 5.23
CA ASN A 50 12.11 -14.58 6.08
C ASN A 50 12.23 -13.21 6.76
N ARG A 51 11.09 -12.56 7.01
CA ARG A 51 10.98 -11.33 7.79
C ARG A 51 9.85 -11.45 8.81
N PHE A 52 10.12 -12.19 9.88
CA PHE A 52 9.17 -12.35 10.99
C PHE A 52 8.94 -11.04 11.75
N LYS A 53 7.68 -10.67 11.91
CA LYS A 53 7.23 -9.53 12.69
C LYS A 53 6.09 -9.91 13.62
N LEU A 54 6.10 -9.32 14.81
CA LEU A 54 5.02 -9.44 15.77
C LEU A 54 3.74 -8.79 15.19
N THR A 55 2.59 -9.44 15.35
CA THR A 55 1.29 -8.81 15.13
C THR A 55 0.66 -8.42 16.45
N SER A 56 -0.05 -7.30 16.45
CA SER A 56 -0.87 -6.83 17.57
C SER A 56 -2.15 -7.68 17.74
N ASN A 57 -2.64 -8.31 16.66
CA ASN A 57 -3.85 -9.13 16.65
C ASN A 57 -3.50 -10.60 16.37
N GLY A 58 -3.12 -11.33 17.42
CA GLY A 58 -2.94 -12.79 17.34
C GLY A 58 -4.23 -13.58 17.07
N THR A 59 -5.39 -12.91 17.01
CA THR A 59 -6.72 -13.51 16.84
C THR A 59 -7.01 -14.01 15.43
N HIS A 60 -6.25 -13.56 14.43
CA HIS A 60 -6.46 -13.95 13.04
C HIS A 60 -5.99 -15.38 12.72
N TYR A 61 -5.24 -16.00 13.64
CA TYR A 61 -4.67 -17.35 13.45
C TYR A 61 -5.14 -18.27 14.57
N ASN A 62 -5.93 -19.28 14.22
CA ASN A 62 -6.42 -20.28 15.15
C ASN A 62 -5.37 -21.36 15.39
N SER A 63 -5.51 -22.15 16.47
CA SER A 63 -4.63 -23.30 16.76
C SER A 63 -4.53 -24.29 15.59
N SER A 64 -5.55 -24.37 14.73
CA SER A 64 -5.54 -25.17 13.50
C SER A 64 -4.61 -24.63 12.41
N ASP A 65 -4.30 -23.33 12.40
CA ASP A 65 -3.26 -22.75 11.53
C ASP A 65 -1.84 -23.15 12.02
N PHE A 66 -1.78 -23.67 13.25
CA PHE A 66 -0.63 -24.29 13.88
C PHE A 66 -0.86 -25.81 14.00
N ILE A 67 -1.03 -26.51 12.88
CA ILE A 67 -1.05 -27.98 12.91
C ILE A 67 0.31 -28.45 13.45
N TYR A 68 0.28 -29.20 14.56
CA TYR A 68 1.43 -29.66 15.34
C TYR A 68 2.69 -29.88 14.47
N PRO A 69 3.75 -29.08 14.68
CA PRO A 69 4.94 -29.19 13.84
C PRO A 69 5.67 -30.51 14.12
N MET A 70 6.31 -31.07 13.09
CA MET A 70 7.60 -31.72 13.33
C MET A 70 8.44 -30.68 14.08
N ILE A 71 8.70 -30.91 15.36
CA ILE A 71 9.24 -29.91 16.30
C ILE A 71 10.63 -29.48 15.82
N LEU A 72 10.68 -28.39 15.06
CA LEU A 72 11.92 -27.67 14.77
C LEU A 72 11.88 -26.38 15.56
N SER A 73 12.69 -26.31 16.62
CA SER A 73 12.94 -25.07 17.34
C SER A 73 13.97 -24.26 16.57
N VAL A 74 13.57 -23.09 16.07
CA VAL A 74 14.51 -22.09 15.56
C VAL A 74 14.55 -20.95 16.57
N GLY A 75 15.54 -20.98 17.46
CA GLY A 75 15.66 -20.00 18.55
C GLY A 75 14.51 -20.09 19.57
N SER A 76 13.82 -18.96 19.80
CA SER A 76 12.76 -18.81 20.80
C SER A 76 11.33 -19.08 20.29
N CYS A 77 11.17 -19.61 19.07
CA CYS A 77 9.87 -19.81 18.44
C CYS A 77 9.64 -21.25 17.96
N LEU A 78 8.37 -21.66 17.96
CA LEU A 78 7.88 -22.82 17.24
C LEU A 78 7.40 -22.36 15.86
N VAL A 79 7.94 -22.96 14.80
CA VAL A 79 7.69 -22.56 13.41
C VAL A 79 6.83 -23.61 12.72
N HIS A 80 5.76 -23.18 12.05
CA HIS A 80 4.90 -24.06 11.27
C HIS A 80 5.56 -24.44 9.93
N ARG A 81 5.17 -25.59 9.35
CA ARG A 81 5.68 -26.10 8.07
C ARG A 81 5.46 -25.12 6.90
N ASN A 82 4.52 -24.19 7.03
CA ASN A 82 4.26 -23.15 6.04
C ASN A 82 5.19 -21.94 6.12
N PHE A 83 6.23 -21.90 6.96
CA PHE A 83 7.20 -20.79 7.13
C PHE A 83 6.64 -19.37 7.35
N LYS A 84 5.33 -19.16 7.23
CA LYS A 84 4.65 -17.86 7.24
C LYS A 84 4.26 -17.41 8.64
N VAL A 85 4.09 -18.34 9.58
CA VAL A 85 3.63 -18.02 10.95
C VAL A 85 4.49 -18.78 11.96
N ALA A 86 4.87 -18.10 13.03
CA ALA A 86 5.58 -18.65 14.16
C ALA A 86 4.97 -18.17 15.49
N ARG A 87 5.13 -18.95 16.55
CA ARG A 87 4.61 -18.62 17.89
C ARG A 87 5.75 -18.62 18.89
N ALA A 88 5.72 -17.69 19.86
CA ALA A 88 6.73 -17.68 20.91
C ALA A 88 6.64 -18.96 21.74
N ARG A 89 7.80 -19.57 22.02
CA ARG A 89 7.90 -20.84 22.76
C ARG A 89 7.31 -20.74 24.18
N TYR A 90 7.50 -19.60 24.83
CA TYR A 90 7.12 -19.39 26.23
C TYR A 90 5.82 -18.60 26.41
N ASN A 91 5.25 -18.08 25.32
CA ASN A 91 4.00 -17.35 25.38
C ASN A 91 3.19 -17.55 24.10
N SER A 92 2.22 -18.46 24.16
CA SER A 92 1.43 -18.86 22.98
C SER A 92 0.48 -17.80 22.45
N SER A 93 0.26 -16.69 23.17
CA SER A 93 -0.53 -15.56 22.66
C SER A 93 0.27 -14.66 21.69
N ILE A 94 1.60 -14.78 21.69
CA ILE A 94 2.49 -14.01 20.82
C ILE A 94 2.65 -14.73 19.49
N THR A 95 2.17 -14.09 18.43
CA THR A 95 2.25 -14.60 17.05
C THR A 95 3.13 -13.71 16.19
N TYR A 96 4.06 -14.34 15.47
CA TYR A 96 4.91 -13.72 14.49
C TYR A 96 4.46 -14.14 13.09
N VAL A 97 4.46 -13.20 12.17
CA VAL A 97 4.14 -13.43 10.77
C VAL A 97 5.32 -13.08 9.89
N ASP A 98 5.57 -13.89 8.87
CA ASP A 98 6.59 -13.64 7.87
C ASP A 98 6.00 -12.77 6.75
N LEU A 99 6.20 -11.47 6.90
CA LEU A 99 5.70 -10.48 5.94
C LEU A 99 6.25 -10.72 4.53
N LEU A 100 7.44 -11.31 4.42
CA LEU A 100 8.12 -11.52 3.15
C LEU A 100 7.54 -12.71 2.39
N ASN A 101 6.98 -13.70 3.07
CA ASN A 101 6.40 -14.89 2.44
C ASN A 101 4.86 -14.86 2.38
N MET A 102 4.21 -13.87 2.98
CA MET A 102 2.76 -13.67 2.91
C MET A 102 2.33 -12.84 1.70
N ASN A 103 1.25 -13.24 1.05
CA ASN A 103 0.49 -12.40 0.14
C ASN A 103 -0.27 -11.32 0.92
N TYR A 104 -0.68 -10.26 0.24
CA TYR A 104 -1.36 -9.12 0.89
C TYR A 104 -2.67 -9.51 1.60
N ASP A 105 -3.42 -10.43 1.02
CA ASP A 105 -4.67 -10.97 1.56
C ASP A 105 -4.48 -11.98 2.70
N GLU A 106 -3.25 -12.46 2.90
CA GLU A 106 -2.85 -13.30 4.04
C GLU A 106 -2.30 -12.46 5.20
N LEU A 107 -2.03 -11.16 5.00
CA LEU A 107 -1.45 -10.32 6.04
C LEU A 107 -2.44 -10.07 7.17
N PRO A 108 -1.98 -10.02 8.43
CA PRO A 108 -2.80 -9.52 9.53
C PRO A 108 -3.26 -8.09 9.29
N ASP A 109 -4.36 -7.69 9.92
CA ASP A 109 -4.98 -6.37 9.73
C ASP A 109 -4.02 -5.20 9.96
N ASP A 110 -3.18 -5.26 10.99
CA ASP A 110 -2.21 -4.19 11.29
C ASP A 110 -1.14 -4.04 10.20
N TRP A 111 -0.74 -5.13 9.57
CA TRP A 111 0.22 -5.12 8.46
C TRP A 111 -0.42 -4.80 7.11
N SER A 112 -1.62 -5.31 6.84
CA SER A 112 -2.36 -4.97 5.61
C SER A 112 -2.87 -3.54 5.62
N TYR A 113 -3.16 -2.97 6.79
CA TYR A 113 -3.67 -1.62 6.96
C TYR A 113 -2.76 -0.56 6.37
N GLU A 114 -1.44 -0.63 6.57
CA GLU A 114 -0.53 0.40 6.04
C GLU A 114 -0.51 0.41 4.51
N ASN A 115 -0.45 -0.77 3.89
CA ASN A 115 -0.53 -0.90 2.44
C ASN A 115 -1.88 -0.41 1.90
N ARG A 116 -2.99 -0.74 2.60
CA ARG A 116 -4.34 -0.29 2.27
C ARG A 116 -4.48 1.23 2.37
N ALA A 117 -4.00 1.83 3.45
CA ALA A 117 -4.11 3.27 3.69
C ALA A 117 -3.32 4.08 2.65
N THR A 118 -2.12 3.63 2.30
CA THR A 118 -1.34 4.23 1.20
C THR A 118 -2.04 4.08 -0.15
N ALA A 119 -2.54 2.88 -0.47
CA ALA A 119 -3.28 2.62 -1.70
C ALA A 119 -4.54 3.48 -1.82
N GLN A 120 -5.29 3.68 -0.74
CA GLN A 120 -6.48 4.53 -0.71
C GLN A 120 -6.19 5.97 -1.14
N ILE A 121 -5.09 6.54 -0.65
CA ILE A 121 -4.70 7.92 -0.98
C ILE A 121 -4.29 8.00 -2.45
N ALA A 122 -3.45 7.07 -2.91
CA ALA A 122 -3.04 7.00 -4.31
C ALA A 122 -4.25 6.87 -5.25
N CYS A 123 -5.16 5.94 -4.98
CA CYS A 123 -6.38 5.73 -5.78
C CYS A 123 -7.26 6.98 -5.81
N ARG A 124 -7.44 7.65 -4.66
CA ARG A 124 -8.24 8.88 -4.57
C ARG A 124 -7.63 10.00 -5.40
N GLU A 125 -6.32 10.18 -5.33
CA GLU A 125 -5.62 11.23 -6.10
C GLU A 125 -5.63 10.93 -7.60
N VAL A 126 -5.49 9.66 -8.01
CA VAL A 126 -5.70 9.24 -9.40
C VAL A 126 -7.10 9.63 -9.89
N LEU A 127 -8.14 9.24 -9.15
CA LEU A 127 -9.53 9.52 -9.52
C LEU A 127 -9.82 11.03 -9.58
N ARG A 128 -9.26 11.79 -8.64
CA ARG A 128 -9.34 13.25 -8.65
C ARG A 128 -8.62 13.83 -9.86
N GLY A 129 -7.44 13.31 -10.20
CA GLY A 129 -6.64 13.72 -11.35
C GLY A 129 -7.39 13.52 -12.66
N VAL A 130 -7.96 12.34 -12.90
CA VAL A 130 -8.70 12.04 -14.15
C VAL A 130 -9.98 12.87 -14.27
N ARG A 131 -10.72 13.07 -13.17
CA ARG A 131 -11.94 13.91 -13.16
C ARG A 131 -11.64 15.37 -13.46
N GLN A 132 -10.52 15.86 -12.95
CA GLN A 132 -10.05 17.23 -13.18
C GLN A 132 -9.26 17.37 -14.49
N LYS A 133 -9.15 16.31 -15.30
CA LYS A 133 -8.38 16.29 -16.56
C LYS A 133 -6.94 16.80 -16.37
N ARG A 134 -6.31 16.47 -15.23
CA ARG A 134 -4.93 16.83 -14.94
C ARG A 134 -3.97 16.07 -15.84
N LEU A 135 -2.81 16.68 -16.09
CA LEU A 135 -1.67 16.00 -16.69
C LEU A 135 -0.99 15.11 -15.64
N PHE A 136 -0.79 13.84 -15.97
CA PHE A 136 -0.09 12.87 -15.12
C PHE A 136 1.42 12.91 -15.41
N ASN A 137 2.04 14.04 -15.09
CA ASN A 137 3.47 14.31 -15.28
C ASN A 137 4.24 14.24 -13.96
N ARG A 138 5.57 14.48 -14.02
CA ARG A 138 6.45 14.57 -12.85
C ARG A 138 5.88 15.37 -11.69
N ASN A 139 5.38 16.56 -11.96
CA ASN A 139 4.86 17.43 -10.90
C ASN A 139 3.64 16.82 -10.20
N PHE A 140 2.74 16.19 -10.96
CA PHE A 140 1.62 15.45 -10.36
C PHE A 140 2.09 14.28 -9.49
N VAL A 141 3.12 13.56 -9.95
CA VAL A 141 3.71 12.45 -9.20
C VAL A 141 4.33 12.92 -7.88
N GLU A 142 5.19 13.93 -7.91
CA GLU A 142 5.86 14.43 -6.70
C GLU A 142 4.87 15.01 -5.68
N THR A 143 3.95 15.88 -6.14
CA THR A 143 2.96 16.51 -5.25
C THR A 143 1.99 15.52 -4.64
N THR A 144 1.73 14.40 -5.31
CA THR A 144 0.88 13.33 -4.78
C THR A 144 1.66 12.41 -3.85
N SER A 145 2.92 12.11 -4.16
CA SER A 145 3.82 11.31 -3.32
C SER A 145 4.05 11.99 -1.97
N GLU A 146 4.23 13.31 -1.96
CA GLU A 146 4.31 14.10 -0.72
C GLU A 146 3.04 13.96 0.15
N LYS A 147 1.84 13.89 -0.44
CA LYS A 147 0.61 13.68 0.33
C LYS A 147 0.54 12.28 0.93
N ILE A 148 0.99 11.28 0.18
CA ILE A 148 1.08 9.90 0.66
C ILE A 148 2.01 9.86 1.87
N HIS A 149 3.20 10.45 1.76
CA HIS A 149 4.18 10.58 2.85
C HIS A 149 3.61 11.29 4.08
N ASN A 150 3.03 12.47 3.88
CA ASN A 150 2.43 13.26 4.97
C ASN A 150 1.32 12.50 5.69
N ALA A 151 0.51 11.73 4.96
CA ALA A 151 -0.51 10.91 5.57
C ALA A 151 0.09 9.69 6.30
N TRP A 152 1.17 9.11 5.79
CA TRP A 152 1.90 8.05 6.47
C TRP A 152 2.51 8.54 7.79
N ILE A 153 3.13 9.73 7.82
CA ILE A 153 3.65 10.36 9.06
C ILE A 153 2.53 10.48 10.10
N LYS A 154 1.35 10.99 9.72
CA LYS A 154 0.21 11.15 10.64
C LYS A 154 -0.18 9.85 11.35
N ARG A 155 0.05 8.69 10.72
CA ARG A 155 -0.25 7.37 11.29
C ARG A 155 0.93 6.74 12.04
N ASN A 156 2.17 7.12 11.70
CA ASN A 156 3.37 6.36 12.07
C ASN A 156 4.40 7.14 12.90
N ALA A 157 4.23 8.46 13.09
CA ALA A 157 5.24 9.33 13.70
C ALA A 157 5.73 8.88 15.08
N ASN A 158 4.88 8.25 15.89
CA ASN A 158 5.21 7.80 17.24
C ASN A 158 5.94 6.44 17.31
N ARG A 159 6.03 5.71 16.19
CA ARG A 159 6.53 4.33 16.14
C ARG A 159 7.57 4.09 15.04
N THR A 160 8.10 5.15 14.47
CA THR A 160 9.05 5.10 13.35
C THR A 160 10.35 5.88 13.64
N LEU A 161 11.30 5.81 12.72
CA LEU A 161 12.58 6.51 12.83
C LEU A 161 12.44 8.02 12.56
N LYS A 162 13.23 8.83 13.26
CA LYS A 162 13.22 10.30 13.10
C LYS A 162 13.59 10.77 11.68
N GLU A 163 14.37 9.98 10.97
CA GLU A 163 14.78 10.26 9.59
C GLU A 163 13.62 10.11 8.58
N LEU A 164 12.59 9.33 8.93
CA LEU A 164 11.42 9.09 8.08
C LEU A 164 10.28 10.08 8.34
N ILE A 165 10.39 10.93 9.37
CA ILE A 165 9.40 11.99 9.65
C ILE A 165 9.83 13.35 9.08
N LEU A 166 10.90 13.39 8.29
CA LEU A 166 11.34 14.59 7.58
C LEU A 166 10.29 14.99 6.52
N PRO A 167 10.21 16.29 6.17
CA PRO A 167 9.40 16.71 5.03
C PRO A 167 9.84 16.00 3.76
N TYR A 168 8.90 15.72 2.85
CA TYR A 168 9.14 14.90 1.66
C TYR A 168 10.37 15.36 0.85
N SER A 169 10.57 16.67 0.71
CA SER A 169 11.73 17.24 -0.01
C SER A 169 13.10 16.83 0.57
N TYR A 170 13.18 16.55 1.87
CA TYR A 170 14.40 16.16 2.58
C TYR A 170 14.62 14.65 2.69
N LEU A 171 13.68 13.83 2.20
CA LEU A 171 13.87 12.39 2.12
C LEU A 171 14.96 12.03 1.09
N SER A 172 15.61 10.91 1.33
CA SER A 172 16.45 10.28 0.31
C SER A 172 15.60 9.87 -0.90
N GLU A 173 16.21 9.76 -2.07
CA GLU A 173 15.47 9.33 -3.27
C GLU A 173 14.91 7.92 -3.14
N ILE A 174 15.56 7.05 -2.35
CA ILE A 174 15.06 5.69 -2.05
C ILE A 174 13.75 5.75 -1.26
N GLU A 175 13.64 6.64 -0.27
CA GLU A 175 12.40 6.79 0.49
C GLU A 175 11.29 7.44 -0.35
N LYS A 176 11.62 8.45 -1.17
CA LYS A 176 10.66 9.04 -2.12
C LYS A 176 10.14 8.04 -3.14
N ASP A 177 10.99 7.14 -3.63
CA ASP A 177 10.58 6.14 -4.63
C ASP A 177 9.46 5.25 -4.11
N LYS A 178 9.43 4.95 -2.81
CA LYS A 178 8.35 4.15 -2.20
C LYS A 178 6.99 4.85 -2.33
N ASP A 179 6.93 6.15 -2.08
CA ASP A 179 5.70 6.94 -2.23
C ASP A 179 5.30 7.11 -3.70
N ARG A 180 6.26 7.41 -4.58
CA ARG A 180 6.04 7.50 -6.04
C ARG A 180 5.48 6.20 -6.58
N ARG A 181 6.05 5.06 -6.18
CA ARG A 181 5.64 3.73 -6.63
C ARG A 181 4.19 3.41 -6.31
N ALA A 182 3.68 3.82 -5.15
CA ALA A 182 2.26 3.64 -4.81
C ALA A 182 1.35 4.33 -5.83
N LEU A 183 1.69 5.56 -6.24
CA LEU A 183 0.94 6.28 -7.25
C LEU A 183 1.10 5.69 -8.65
N LEU A 184 2.33 5.36 -9.06
CA LEU A 184 2.60 4.80 -10.39
C LEU A 184 1.87 3.47 -10.59
N ILE A 185 1.85 2.62 -9.56
CA ILE A 185 1.04 1.38 -9.54
C ILE A 185 -0.45 1.71 -9.70
N ALA A 186 -0.95 2.72 -8.98
CA ALA A 186 -2.36 3.12 -9.10
C ALA A 186 -2.71 3.62 -10.51
N CYS A 187 -1.87 4.46 -11.12
CA CYS A 187 -2.05 4.92 -12.50
C CYS A 187 -2.08 3.76 -13.49
N ARG A 188 -1.16 2.80 -13.35
CA ARG A 188 -1.08 1.62 -14.22
C ARG A 188 -2.32 0.74 -14.07
N LEU A 189 -2.67 0.38 -12.83
CA LEU A 189 -3.83 -0.48 -12.56
C LEU A 189 -5.16 0.18 -12.94
N PHE A 190 -5.26 1.52 -12.87
CA PHE A 190 -6.44 2.23 -13.35
C PHE A 190 -6.74 1.94 -14.83
N ASN A 191 -5.69 1.87 -15.65
CA ASN A 191 -5.81 1.54 -17.06
C ASN A 191 -6.01 0.03 -17.28
N GLU A 192 -5.21 -0.81 -16.63
CA GLU A 192 -5.28 -2.29 -16.78
C GLU A 192 -6.65 -2.84 -16.39
N LEU A 193 -7.22 -2.34 -15.28
CA LEU A 193 -8.56 -2.71 -14.80
C LEU A 193 -9.69 -1.96 -15.53
N GLN A 194 -9.36 -1.13 -16.53
CA GLN A 194 -10.31 -0.34 -17.32
C GLN A 194 -11.26 0.52 -16.47
N LEU A 195 -10.79 1.02 -15.33
CA LEU A 195 -11.60 1.75 -14.35
C LEU A 195 -12.16 3.06 -14.92
N TYR A 196 -11.52 3.63 -15.94
CA TYR A 196 -12.03 4.78 -16.68
C TYR A 196 -13.44 4.54 -17.26
N ARG A 197 -13.81 3.30 -17.59
CA ARG A 197 -15.16 2.94 -18.04
C ARG A 197 -16.18 3.09 -16.91
N HIS A 198 -15.85 2.60 -15.73
CA HIS A 198 -16.71 2.64 -14.55
C HIS A 198 -16.87 4.06 -14.00
N PHE A 199 -15.78 4.82 -14.00
CA PHE A 199 -15.78 6.19 -13.48
C PHE A 199 -16.11 7.26 -14.54
N LYS A 200 -16.41 6.84 -15.78
CA LYS A 200 -16.76 7.72 -16.91
C LYS A 200 -15.70 8.79 -17.16
N THR A 201 -14.43 8.39 -17.19
CA THR A 201 -13.28 9.25 -17.46
C THR A 201 -12.47 8.72 -18.65
N ASN A 202 -11.35 9.36 -18.95
CA ASN A 202 -10.39 8.87 -19.93
C ASN A 202 -9.34 7.95 -19.27
N PRO A 203 -8.68 7.08 -20.05
CA PRO A 203 -7.45 6.43 -19.63
C PRO A 203 -6.38 7.45 -19.21
N ILE A 204 -5.49 7.02 -18.33
CA ILE A 204 -4.34 7.81 -17.90
C ILE A 204 -3.21 7.68 -18.92
N HIS A 205 -2.61 8.79 -19.29
CA HIS A 205 -1.37 8.81 -20.05
C HIS A 205 -0.28 9.42 -19.17
N LEU A 206 0.62 8.57 -18.66
CA LEU A 206 1.79 9.03 -17.90
C LEU A 206 2.76 9.75 -18.85
N ILE A 207 3.18 10.95 -18.47
CA ILE A 207 4.15 11.74 -19.24
C ILE A 207 5.52 11.49 -18.63
N GLU A 208 6.41 10.88 -19.43
CA GLU A 208 7.79 10.49 -19.12
C GLU A 208 8.64 11.59 -18.46
N PRO A 209 9.70 11.23 -17.70
CA PRO A 209 10.30 9.88 -17.57
C PRO A 209 9.78 9.10 -16.33
N TYR A 210 8.91 8.11 -16.53
CA TYR A 210 8.42 7.18 -15.49
C TYR A 210 8.06 5.77 -16.02
N ILE A 211 8.42 5.38 -17.24
CA ILE A 211 8.34 3.97 -17.67
C ILE A 211 9.60 3.21 -17.23
N GLU A 212 9.39 2.36 -16.22
CA GLU A 212 10.21 1.24 -15.67
C GLU A 212 11.71 1.46 -15.40
#